data_AF-D3RU05-F1
#
_entry.id   AF-D3RU05-F1
#
_cell.length_a   1.000
_cell.length_b   1.000
_cell.length_c   1.000
_cell.angle_alpha   90.00
_cell.angle_beta   90.00
_cell.angle_gamma   90.00
#
_symmetry.space_group_name_H-M   'P 1'
#
loop_
_entity.id
_entity.type
_entity.pdbx_description
1 polymer ?
#
loop_
_entity_poly.entity_id
_entity_poly.type
_entity_poly.pdbx_seq_one_letter_code
_entity_poly.pdbx_strand_id
1 'polypeptide(L)' 'MQNQERVDMGSGVNALEERSHLLSERIPPLAQAHRRLLLLAMLQAGFAPMPSEWWHYSYGDGYWAAYAQQPQAIYGQV' A
#
# COMPACT_ATOMS: atom_id res chain seq x y z
N MET A 1 -14.66 -22.60 0.69
CA MET A 1 -13.23 -22.73 0.35
C MET A 1 -12.86 -21.48 -0.44
N GLN A 2 -11.97 -20.63 0.07
CA GLN A 2 -11.40 -19.55 -0.74
C GLN A 2 -10.37 -20.18 -1.68
N ASN A 3 -10.51 -19.96 -2.98
CA ASN A 3 -9.52 -20.37 -3.97
C ASN A 3 -8.20 -19.62 -3.67
N GLN A 4 -7.06 -20.33 -3.67
CA GLN A 4 -5.72 -19.76 -3.45
C GLN A 4 -5.20 -18.92 -4.63
N GLU A 5 -6.10 -18.35 -5.43
CA GLU A 5 -5.74 -17.54 -6.58
C GLU A 5 -5.29 -16.15 -6.14
N ARG A 6 -4.28 -15.61 -6.83
CA ARG A 6 -3.82 -14.24 -6.58
C ARG A 6 -4.92 -13.26 -6.99
N VAL A 7 -5.14 -12.25 -6.15
CA VAL A 7 -6.04 -11.13 -6.46
C VAL A 7 -5.38 -10.23 -7.50
N ASP A 8 -6.10 -9.90 -8.58
CA ASP A 8 -5.63 -8.92 -9.56
C ASP A 8 -5.69 -7.50 -8.99
N MET A 9 -4.56 -6.82 -9.00
CA MET A 9 -4.37 -5.48 -8.46
C MET A 9 -4.11 -4.45 -9.58
N GLY A 10 -4.22 -4.81 -10.87
CA GLY A 10 -4.13 -3.89 -12.00
C GLY A 10 -2.72 -3.48 -12.43
N SER A 11 -1.70 -3.82 -11.65
CA SER A 11 -0.29 -3.81 -12.05
C SER A 11 0.50 -4.83 -11.23
N GLY A 12 1.67 -5.24 -11.72
CA GLY A 12 2.56 -6.14 -10.98
C GLY A 12 3.17 -5.47 -9.74
N VAL A 13 3.49 -6.27 -8.73
CA VAL A 13 4.37 -5.85 -7.62
C VAL A 13 5.73 -5.46 -8.21
N ASN A 14 6.34 -4.40 -7.70
CA ASN A 14 7.61 -3.82 -8.18
C ASN A 14 7.58 -3.21 -9.59
N ALA A 15 6.40 -3.08 -10.22
CA ALA A 15 6.29 -2.38 -11.50
C ALA A 15 6.34 -0.86 -11.26
N LEU A 16 7.38 -0.18 -11.74
CA LEU A 16 7.54 1.27 -11.52
C LEU A 16 6.83 2.08 -12.63
N GLU A 17 5.51 2.04 -12.64
CA GLU A 17 4.63 2.65 -13.65
C GLU A 17 3.56 3.54 -13.00
N GLU A 18 2.94 4.45 -13.75
CA GLU A 18 1.81 5.26 -13.28
C GLU A 18 0.60 4.41 -12.83
N ARG A 19 0.42 3.24 -13.45
CA ARG A 19 -0.61 2.27 -13.04
C ARG A 19 -0.35 1.67 -11.66
N SER A 20 0.87 1.78 -11.14
CA SER A 20 1.23 1.28 -9.82
C SER A 20 0.90 2.23 -8.68
N HIS A 21 0.58 3.49 -8.99
CA HIS A 21 0.14 4.46 -7.98
C HIS A 21 -1.10 3.94 -7.26
N LEU A 22 -1.14 4.08 -5.93
CA LEU A 22 -2.15 3.50 -5.05
C LEU A 22 -3.59 3.78 -5.51
N LEU A 23 -3.85 5.02 -5.94
CA LEU A 23 -5.17 5.49 -6.39
C LEU A 23 -5.27 5.68 -7.92
N SER A 24 -4.43 4.98 -8.69
CA SER A 24 -4.45 5.09 -10.15
C SER A 24 -5.82 4.71 -10.72
N GLU A 25 -6.38 5.58 -11.57
CA GLU A 25 -7.60 5.32 -12.32
C GLU A 25 -7.33 4.57 -13.64
N ARG A 26 -6.06 4.35 -13.98
CA ARG A 26 -5.61 3.68 -15.22
C ARG A 26 -5.65 2.14 -15.14
N ILE A 27 -6.45 1.59 -14.21
CA ILE A 27 -6.62 0.15 -13.97
C ILE A 27 -8.13 -0.18 -13.89
N PRO A 28 -8.53 -1.45 -14.09
CA PRO A 28 -9.94 -1.84 -14.04
C PRO A 28 -10.61 -1.48 -12.69
N PRO A 29 -11.91 -1.10 -12.68
CA PRO A 29 -12.61 -0.72 -11.45
C PRO A 29 -12.53 -1.75 -10.31
N LEU A 30 -12.52 -3.04 -10.65
CA LEU A 30 -12.38 -4.13 -9.69
C LEU A 30 -10.99 -4.11 -9.00
N ALA A 31 -9.92 -3.89 -9.76
CA ALA A 31 -8.57 -3.74 -9.22
C ALA A 31 -8.46 -2.51 -8.31
N GLN A 32 -9.13 -1.40 -8.65
CA GLN A 32 -9.21 -0.24 -7.76
C GLN A 32 -9.93 -0.59 -6.45
N ALA A 33 -11.02 -1.36 -6.50
CA ALA A 33 -11.73 -1.82 -5.31
C ALA A 33 -10.84 -2.72 -4.42
N HIS A 34 -10.06 -3.63 -5.03
CA HIS A 34 -9.09 -4.45 -4.30
C HIS A 34 -8.01 -3.58 -3.63
N ARG A 35 -7.47 -2.57 -4.32
CA ARG A 35 -6.51 -1.62 -3.74
C ARG A 35 -7.11 -0.83 -2.58
N ARG A 36 -8.36 -0.38 -2.70
CA ARG A 36 -9.07 0.30 -1.60
C ARG A 36 -9.27 -0.62 -0.40
N LEU A 37 -9.63 -1.88 -0.62
CA LEU A 37 -9.77 -2.87 0.45
C LEU A 37 -8.45 -3.09 1.18
N LEU A 38 -7.36 -3.31 0.44
CA LEU A 38 -6.02 -3.46 1.01
C LEU A 38 -5.61 -2.21 1.80
N LEU A 39 -5.79 -1.02 1.20
CA LEU A 39 -5.49 0.26 1.84
C LEU A 39 -6.22 0.40 3.18
N LEU A 40 -7.53 0.17 3.22
CA LEU A 40 -8.31 0.29 4.44
C LEU A 40 -7.85 -0.72 5.51
N ALA A 41 -7.57 -1.97 5.13
CA ALA A 41 -7.09 -2.98 6.05
C ALA A 41 -5.72 -2.59 6.66
N MET A 42 -4.79 -2.09 5.83
CA MET A 42 -3.46 -1.69 6.28
C MET A 42 -3.49 -0.42 7.14
N LEU A 43 -4.34 0.55 6.80
CA LEU A 43 -4.55 1.74 7.64
C LEU A 43 -5.12 1.37 9.01
N GLN A 44 -6.09 0.45 9.06
CA GLN A 44 -6.66 -0.04 10.33
C GLN A 44 -5.62 -0.78 11.17
N ALA A 45 -4.67 -1.46 10.53
CA ALA A 45 -3.53 -2.10 11.19
C ALA A 45 -2.40 -1.12 11.58
N GLY A 46 -2.53 0.17 11.26
CA GLY A 46 -1.57 1.21 11.65
C GLY A 46 -0.39 1.40 10.70
N PHE A 47 -0.46 0.89 9.47
CA PHE A 47 0.58 1.08 8.46
C PHE A 47 0.38 2.38 7.67
N ALA A 48 1.48 2.95 7.20
CA ALA A 48 1.51 4.10 6.29
C ALA A 48 1.55 3.63 4.82
N PRO A 49 0.66 4.12 3.94
CA PRO A 49 0.63 3.72 2.54
C PRO A 49 1.64 4.49 1.68
N MET A 50 2.19 3.88 0.63
CA MET A 50 3.03 4.57 -0.37
C MET A 50 2.18 5.02 -1.59
N PRO A 51 2.09 6.33 -1.89
CA PRO A 51 1.27 6.81 -3.01
C PRO A 51 1.66 6.26 -4.39
N SER A 52 2.95 6.01 -4.62
CA SER A 52 3.48 5.53 -5.90
C SER A 52 3.43 4.00 -6.09
N GLU A 53 3.18 3.24 -5.02
CA GLU A 53 3.33 1.78 -5.00
C GLU A 53 2.18 1.12 -4.22
N TRP A 54 1.16 0.58 -4.91
CA TRP A 54 -0.04 0.02 -4.27
C TRP A 54 0.23 -1.11 -3.25
N TRP A 55 1.38 -1.78 -3.38
CA TRP A 55 1.80 -2.89 -2.52
C TRP A 55 2.63 -2.44 -1.31
N HIS A 56 3.17 -1.22 -1.32
CA HIS A 56 4.14 -0.78 -0.32
C HIS A 56 3.43 -0.10 0.85
N TYR A 57 3.68 -0.67 2.03
CA TYR A 57 3.24 -0.14 3.31
C TYR A 57 4.42 -0.11 4.28
N SER A 58 4.51 0.96 5.05
CA SER A 58 5.58 1.20 6.00
C SER A 58 5.05 1.16 7.44
N TYR A 59 5.87 0.67 8.37
CA TYR A 59 5.57 0.66 9.80
C TYR A 59 6.84 0.87 10.63
N GLY A 60 6.80 1.83 11.54
CA GLY A 60 7.86 2.08 12.51
C GLY A 60 9.11 2.76 11.95
N ASP A 61 9.28 2.92 10.64
CA ASP A 61 10.39 3.68 10.07
C ASP A 61 10.10 5.21 10.05
N GLY A 62 11.03 5.99 9.48
CA GLY A 62 10.89 7.45 9.38
C GLY A 62 9.74 7.92 8.49
N TYR A 63 9.41 7.18 7.42
CA TYR A 63 8.26 7.49 6.57
C TYR A 63 6.95 7.28 7.35
N TRP A 64 6.83 6.14 8.04
CA TRP A 64 5.69 5.86 8.91
C TRP A 64 5.56 6.92 10.00
N ALA A 65 6.66 7.31 10.66
CA ALA A 65 6.61 8.31 11.72
C ALA A 65 6.10 9.67 11.20
N ALA A 66 6.58 10.09 10.03
CA ALA A 66 6.09 11.30 9.37
C ALA A 66 4.60 11.21 9.01
N TYR A 67 4.16 10.09 8.44
CA TYR A 67 2.77 9.86 8.05
C TYR A 67 1.82 9.80 9.27
N ALA A 68 2.19 9.02 10.29
CA ALA A 68 1.41 8.80 11.51
C ALA A 68 1.56 9.92 12.55
N GLN A 69 2.28 11.00 12.21
CA GLN A 69 2.56 12.15 13.08
C GLN A 69 3.19 11.76 14.42
N GLN A 70 4.08 10.77 14.39
CA GLN A 70 4.83 10.32 15.55
C GLN A 70 6.11 11.15 15.70
N PRO A 71 6.56 11.44 16.93
CA PRO A 71 7.74 12.29 17.16
C PRO A 71 9.05 11.64 16.71
N GLN A 72 9.09 10.31 16.58
CA GLN A 72 10.26 9.56 16.14
C GLN A 72 9.86 8.21 15.54
N ALA A 73 10.75 7.66 14.73
CA ALA A 73 10.66 6.28 14.25
C ALA A 73 10.87 5.28 15.41
N ILE A 74 10.22 4.12 15.32
CA ILE A 74 10.44 2.96 16.19
C ILE A 74 11.76 2.28 15.80
N TYR A 75 11.99 2.18 14.49
CA TYR A 75 13.15 1.54 13.89
C TYR A 75 13.96 2.59 13.14
N GLY A 76 15.26 2.68 13.41
CA GLY A 76 16.22 3.54 12.73
C GLY A 76 17.39 2.74 12.18
N GLN A 77 18.20 3.34 11.31
CA GLN A 77 19.49 2.75 10.94
C GLN A 77 20.38 2.67 12.17
N VAL A 78 20.95 1.48 12.39
CA VAL A 78 22.05 1.22 13.35
C VAL A 78 23.39 1.55 12.72
#